data_AF-A0A0D7CN95-F1
#
_entry.id   AF-A0A0D7CN95-F1
#
_cell.length_a   1.000
_cell.length_b   1.000
_cell.length_c   1.000
_cell.angle_alpha   90.00
_cell.angle_beta   90.00
_cell.angle_gamma   90.00
#
_symmetry.space_group_name_H-M   'P 1'
#
loop_
_entity.id
_entity.type
_entity.pdbx_description
1 polymer ?
#
loop_
_entity_poly.entity_id
_entity_poly.type
_entity_poly.pdbx_seq_one_letter_code
_entity_poly.pdbx_strand_id
1 'polypeptide(L)'
;MGTPIAGGSRDGSHGLRHPAEPWRIKAVEPLRLTTVEERRAALVDAGYNLGLLPSEMVYIDLCTDSGTGAMPDRQWAGVMLGDESYDGSRSFYAFESAVREHYGTPPPFSGAHRLREGKGRYPVRPAGTHQDKAVPALS
;
A
#
# COMPACT_ATOMS: atom_id res chain seq x y z
N MET A 1 1.05 -12.68 -48.51
CA MET A 1 2.27 -12.61 -47.68
C MET A 1 1.96 -11.68 -46.50
N GLY A 2 1.64 -12.24 -45.34
CA GLY A 2 1.46 -11.48 -44.10
C GLY A 2 2.71 -11.67 -43.24
N THR A 3 3.30 -10.57 -42.81
CA THR A 3 4.52 -10.49 -41.99
C THR A 3 4.29 -11.17 -40.63
N PRO A 4 5.22 -11.99 -40.11
CA PRO A 4 5.14 -12.47 -38.73
C PRO A 4 5.61 -11.36 -37.78
N ILE A 5 4.79 -11.01 -36.79
CA ILE A 5 5.21 -10.18 -35.66
C ILE A 5 6.13 -11.02 -34.76
N ALA A 6 7.40 -10.61 -34.68
CA ALA A 6 8.39 -11.20 -33.81
C ALA A 6 8.28 -10.61 -32.39
N GLY A 7 8.37 -11.46 -31.37
CA GLY A 7 8.70 -11.06 -29.99
C GLY A 7 7.60 -11.26 -28.95
N GLY A 8 7.15 -12.50 -28.71
CA GLY A 8 6.32 -12.85 -27.55
C GLY A 8 7.16 -13.02 -26.29
N SER A 9 6.82 -12.26 -25.25
CA SER A 9 7.32 -12.32 -23.88
C SER A 9 7.13 -13.73 -23.26
N ARG A 10 8.07 -14.13 -22.39
CA ARG A 10 8.19 -15.47 -21.78
C ARG A 10 7.15 -15.77 -20.68
N ASP A 11 5.96 -15.19 -20.72
CA ASP A 11 4.89 -15.55 -19.79
C ASP A 11 3.70 -16.17 -20.54
N GLY A 12 3.24 -17.32 -20.05
CA GLY A 12 2.21 -18.14 -20.69
C GLY A 12 0.78 -17.64 -20.47
N SER A 13 0.60 -16.39 -20.02
CA SER A 13 -0.70 -15.86 -19.60
C SER A 13 -1.41 -15.01 -20.66
N HIS A 14 -0.71 -14.60 -21.73
CA HIS A 14 -1.18 -13.66 -22.75
C HIS A 14 -2.33 -14.16 -23.68
N GLY A 15 -3.06 -15.20 -23.30
CA GLY A 15 -4.20 -15.73 -24.06
C GLY A 15 -5.43 -16.12 -23.23
N LEU A 16 -5.37 -16.01 -21.90
CA LEU A 16 -6.49 -16.36 -21.02
C LEU A 16 -7.32 -15.12 -20.71
N ARG A 17 -8.63 -15.16 -20.99
CA ARG A 17 -9.56 -14.06 -20.63
C ARG A 17 -9.63 -13.82 -19.12
N HIS A 18 -9.41 -14.87 -18.33
CA HIS A 18 -9.37 -14.84 -16.87
C HIS A 18 -8.21 -15.74 -16.39
N PRO A 19 -7.00 -15.20 -16.25
CA PRO A 19 -5.87 -15.98 -15.74
C PRO A 19 -6.07 -16.31 -14.26
N ALA A 20 -5.49 -17.42 -13.81
CA ALA A 20 -5.38 -17.72 -12.39
C ALA A 20 -4.51 -16.67 -11.67
N GLU A 21 -4.75 -16.48 -10.38
CA GLU A 21 -4.04 -15.50 -9.58
C GLU A 21 -2.54 -15.83 -9.54
N PRO A 22 -1.63 -14.88 -9.85
CA PRO A 22 -0.19 -15.10 -9.83
C PRO A 22 0.39 -15.01 -8.40
N TRP A 23 -0.38 -15.45 -7.41
CA TRP A 23 -0.08 -15.45 -5.99
C TRP A 23 -0.92 -16.50 -5.27
N ARG A 24 -0.57 -16.80 -4.02
CA ARG A 24 -1.30 -17.75 -3.17
C ARG A 24 -1.69 -17.09 -1.84
N ILE A 25 -2.80 -17.54 -1.27
CA ILE A 25 -3.29 -17.08 0.03
C ILE A 25 -2.32 -17.56 1.12
N LYS A 26 -1.81 -16.64 1.94
CA LYS A 26 -0.93 -16.95 3.08
C LYS A 26 -1.62 -16.77 4.44
N ALA A 27 -2.57 -15.84 4.53
CA ALA A 27 -3.38 -15.59 5.71
C ALA A 27 -4.81 -15.24 5.27
N VAL A 28 -5.78 -15.43 6.17
CA VAL A 28 -7.21 -15.16 5.93
C VAL A 28 -7.79 -14.35 7.08
N GLU A 29 -8.75 -13.48 6.77
CA GLU A 29 -9.59 -12.80 7.75
C GLU A 29 -10.97 -13.49 7.75
N PRO A 30 -11.46 -14.00 8.89
CA PRO A 30 -12.77 -14.62 8.97
C PRO A 30 -13.90 -13.61 8.70
N LEU A 31 -14.86 -14.00 7.86
CA LEU A 31 -16.05 -13.19 7.58
C LEU A 31 -17.27 -13.78 8.29
N ARG A 32 -18.12 -12.91 8.84
CA ARG A 32 -19.38 -13.32 9.47
C ARG A 32 -20.48 -13.46 8.41
N LEU A 33 -21.12 -14.62 8.37
CA LEU A 33 -22.33 -14.81 7.57
C LEU A 33 -23.53 -14.23 8.32
N THR A 34 -24.18 -13.25 7.71
CA THR A 34 -25.35 -12.57 8.29
C THR A 34 -26.65 -13.17 7.76
N THR A 35 -27.72 -13.08 8.54
CA THR A 35 -29.06 -13.41 8.06
C THR A 35 -29.64 -12.25 7.24
N VAL A 36 -30.71 -12.51 6.48
CA VAL A 36 -31.38 -11.44 5.74
C VAL A 36 -32.01 -10.43 6.71
N GLU A 37 -32.53 -10.91 7.83
CA GLU A 37 -33.19 -10.13 8.87
C GLU A 37 -32.21 -9.17 9.55
N GLU A 38 -31.01 -9.66 9.90
CA GLU A 38 -29.91 -8.84 10.45
C GLU A 38 -29.53 -7.72 9.47
N ARG A 39 -29.37 -8.04 8.17
CA ARG A 39 -29.03 -7.04 7.16
C ARG A 39 -30.13 -6.00 6.98
N ARG A 40 -31.41 -6.40 7.02
CA ARG A 40 -32.54 -5.48 6.91
C ARG A 40 -32.57 -4.52 8.10
N ALA A 41 -32.39 -5.01 9.32
CA ALA A 41 -32.33 -4.18 10.52
C ALA A 41 -31.16 -3.18 10.43
N ALA A 42 -29.95 -3.66 10.11
CA ALA A 42 -28.77 -2.81 9.96
C ALA A 42 -28.95 -1.71 8.89
N LEU A 43 -29.62 -2.03 7.77
CA LEU A 43 -29.92 -1.04 6.73
C LEU A 43 -30.90 0.03 7.20
N VAL A 44 -31.93 -0.35 7.97
CA VAL A 44 -32.89 0.61 8.55
C VAL A 44 -32.18 1.50 9.57
N ASP A 45 -31.38 0.92 10.46
CA ASP A 45 -30.63 1.65 11.50
C ASP A 45 -29.60 2.62 10.89
N ALA A 46 -28.96 2.24 9.78
CA ALA A 46 -28.06 3.09 9.01
C ALA A 46 -28.78 4.15 8.16
N GLY A 47 -30.12 4.22 8.20
CA GLY A 47 -30.90 5.14 7.38
C GLY A 47 -30.71 4.91 5.88
N TYR A 48 -30.49 3.66 5.47
CA TYR A 48 -30.15 3.23 4.12
C TYR A 48 -28.87 3.85 3.53
N ASN A 49 -28.00 4.41 4.38
CA ASN A 49 -26.69 4.91 3.97
C ASN A 49 -25.61 3.86 4.23
N LEU A 50 -25.06 3.29 3.15
CA LEU A 50 -24.02 2.23 3.24
C LEU A 50 -22.75 2.70 3.95
N GLY A 51 -22.42 4.00 3.89
CA GLY A 51 -21.25 4.56 4.59
C GLY A 51 -21.39 4.57 6.12
N LEU A 52 -22.59 4.30 6.63
CA LEU A 52 -22.86 4.19 8.07
C LEU A 52 -23.06 2.74 8.52
N LEU A 53 -23.00 1.75 7.61
CA LEU A 53 -23.11 0.35 7.98
C LEU A 53 -21.88 -0.10 8.78
N PRO A 54 -22.06 -0.84 9.89
CA PRO A 54 -20.95 -1.53 10.54
C PRO A 54 -20.31 -2.53 9.58
N SER A 55 -18.97 -2.60 9.56
CA SER A 55 -18.24 -3.52 8.69
C SER A 55 -18.61 -4.99 8.93
N GLU A 56 -18.91 -5.38 10.16
CA GLU A 56 -19.35 -6.72 10.54
C GLU A 56 -20.72 -7.14 9.96
N MET A 57 -21.47 -6.20 9.40
CA MET A 57 -22.73 -6.44 8.68
C MET A 57 -22.51 -6.60 7.17
N VAL A 58 -21.29 -6.35 6.67
CA VAL A 58 -20.91 -6.42 5.27
C VAL A 58 -20.13 -7.70 5.02
N TYR A 59 -20.64 -8.56 4.15
CA TYR A 59 -19.97 -9.83 3.81
C TYR A 59 -18.87 -9.64 2.75
N ILE A 60 -19.13 -8.83 1.72
CA ILE A 60 -18.15 -8.45 0.70
C ILE A 60 -18.20 -6.93 0.59
N ASP A 61 -17.13 -6.26 1.00
CA ASP A 61 -17.02 -4.81 0.94
C ASP A 61 -16.43 -4.37 -0.41
N LEU A 62 -17.25 -3.68 -1.20
CA LEU A 62 -16.88 -3.10 -2.50
C LEU A 62 -16.98 -1.56 -2.49
N CYS A 63 -16.99 -0.95 -1.30
CA CYS A 63 -17.17 0.49 -1.14
C CYS A 63 -15.98 1.30 -1.66
N THR A 64 -14.75 0.82 -1.44
CA THR A 64 -13.51 1.49 -1.88
C THR A 64 -12.35 0.53 -2.06
N ASP A 65 -11.42 0.88 -2.94
CA ASP A 65 -10.10 0.27 -3.10
C ASP A 65 -9.00 0.96 -2.25
N SER A 66 -9.36 2.04 -1.54
CA SER A 66 -8.41 2.88 -0.81
C SER A 66 -8.13 2.32 0.59
N GLY A 67 -6.98 1.67 0.75
CA GLY A 67 -6.54 1.13 2.04
C GLY A 67 -7.13 -0.23 2.39
N THR A 68 -7.80 -0.89 1.44
CA THR A 68 -8.45 -2.21 1.59
C THR A 68 -7.65 -3.33 0.90
N GLY A 69 -6.44 -3.03 0.42
CA GLY A 69 -5.56 -4.00 -0.25
C GLY A 69 -4.93 -5.01 0.72
N ALA A 70 -4.79 -6.27 0.27
CA ALA A 70 -4.05 -7.28 1.01
C ALA A 70 -2.54 -7.13 0.80
N MET A 71 -1.78 -7.03 1.89
CA MET A 71 -0.32 -6.94 1.85
C MET A 71 0.34 -8.33 1.68
N PRO A 72 1.34 -8.50 0.80
CA PRO A 72 2.17 -9.70 0.77
C PRO A 72 3.00 -9.84 2.06
N ASP A 73 3.48 -11.05 2.32
CA ASP A 73 4.29 -11.38 3.49
C ASP A 73 5.55 -10.53 3.66
N ARG A 74 6.21 -10.15 2.56
CA ARG A 74 7.36 -9.22 2.59
C ARG A 74 7.01 -7.83 3.13
N GLN A 75 5.79 -7.34 2.88
CA GLN A 75 5.35 -6.06 3.44
C GLN A 75 5.06 -6.20 4.94
N TRP A 76 4.42 -7.30 5.36
CA TRP A 76 4.27 -7.63 6.77
C TRP A 76 5.61 -7.78 7.51
N ALA A 77 6.62 -8.39 6.88
CA ALA A 77 7.98 -8.44 7.43
C ALA A 77 8.59 -7.03 7.55
N GLY A 78 8.35 -6.15 6.57
CA GLY A 78 8.74 -4.75 6.62
C GLY A 78 8.15 -4.00 7.83
N VAL A 79 6.89 -4.26 8.18
CA VAL A 79 6.25 -3.70 9.39
C VAL A 79 7.01 -4.11 10.65
N MET A 80 7.39 -5.39 10.77
CA MET A 80 8.12 -5.91 11.94
C MET A 80 9.56 -5.38 12.06
N LEU A 81 10.13 -4.90 10.96
CA LEU A 81 11.48 -4.34 10.89
C LEU A 81 11.49 -2.80 10.91
N GLY A 82 10.34 -2.18 11.13
CA GLY A 82 10.16 -0.73 11.06
C GLY A 82 11.12 0.05 11.98
N ASP A 83 11.76 1.07 11.41
CA ASP A 83 12.54 2.06 12.16
C ASP A 83 11.65 3.24 12.55
N GLU A 84 11.25 3.29 13.83
CA GLU A 84 10.36 4.31 14.42
C GLU A 84 11.10 5.56 14.92
N SER A 85 12.36 5.75 14.51
CA SER A 85 13.12 6.95 14.86
C SER A 85 12.42 8.23 14.37
N TYR A 86 12.32 9.23 15.24
CA TYR A 86 11.64 10.50 14.96
C TYR A 86 12.26 11.26 13.77
N ASP A 87 13.61 11.31 13.72
CA ASP A 87 14.36 11.91 12.63
C ASP A 87 15.31 10.89 12.00
N GLY A 88 15.42 10.90 10.68
CA GLY A 88 16.41 10.08 9.96
C GLY A 88 16.12 8.57 9.94
N SER A 89 14.85 8.17 10.02
CA SER A 89 14.44 6.76 9.92
C SER A 89 14.98 6.09 8.66
N ARG A 90 15.54 4.88 8.81
CA ARG A 90 15.97 4.04 7.67
C ARG A 90 14.80 3.71 6.74
N SER A 91 13.59 3.55 7.29
CA SER A 91 12.37 3.31 6.51
C SER A 91 12.06 4.45 5.54
N PHE A 92 12.30 5.70 5.97
CA PHE A 92 12.09 6.88 5.11
C PHE A 92 13.06 6.88 3.94
N TYR A 93 14.35 6.63 4.16
CA TYR A 93 15.34 6.60 3.08
C TYR A 93 15.08 5.46 2.08
N ALA A 94 14.63 4.29 2.56
CA ALA A 94 14.23 3.19 1.69
C ALA A 94 13.02 3.56 0.82
N PHE A 95 12.02 4.23 1.40
CA PHE A 95 10.88 4.77 0.66
C PHE A 95 11.30 5.82 -0.37
N GLU A 96 12.12 6.81 0.02
CA GLU A 96 12.61 7.86 -0.87
C GLU A 96 13.35 7.26 -2.07
N SER A 97 14.20 6.26 -1.84
CA SER A 97 14.94 5.56 -2.89
C SER A 97 14.00 4.88 -3.88
N ALA A 98 12.98 4.16 -3.40
CA ALA A 98 12.00 3.48 -4.25
C ALA A 98 11.16 4.47 -5.08
N VAL A 99 10.75 5.60 -4.48
CA VAL A 99 10.07 6.67 -5.21
C VAL A 99 10.96 7.23 -6.31
N ARG A 100 12.24 7.52 -5.97
CA ARG A 100 13.20 8.06 -6.93
C ARG A 100 13.47 7.10 -8.09
N GLU A 101 13.55 5.80 -7.80
CA GLU A 101 13.74 4.76 -8.80
C GLU A 101 12.57 4.68 -9.79
N HIS A 102 11.33 4.70 -9.30
CA HIS A 102 10.15 4.50 -10.15
C HIS A 102 9.58 5.79 -10.76
N TYR A 103 9.76 6.93 -10.12
CA TYR A 103 9.13 8.20 -10.52
C TYR A 103 10.14 9.33 -10.78
N GLY A 104 11.45 9.08 -10.66
CA GLY A 104 12.49 10.12 -10.73
C GLY A 104 12.53 10.98 -9.47
N THR A 105 13.38 12.01 -9.42
CA THR A 105 13.53 12.85 -8.22
C THR A 105 12.30 13.73 -8.00
N PRO A 106 11.46 13.47 -6.98
CA PRO A 106 10.31 14.31 -6.69
C PRO A 106 10.75 15.64 -6.05
N PRO A 107 9.92 16.70 -6.09
CA PRO A 107 10.13 17.89 -5.26
C PRO A 107 10.20 17.52 -3.77
N PRO A 108 10.66 18.44 -2.89
CA PRO A 108 10.82 18.20 -1.46
C PRO A 108 9.63 17.45 -0.84
N PHE A 109 9.83 16.16 -0.54
CA PHE A 109 8.79 15.25 -0.05
C PHE A 109 8.91 15.12 1.46
N SER A 110 7.83 15.41 2.16
CA SER A 110 7.82 15.44 3.62
C SER A 110 7.43 14.13 4.30
N GLY A 111 7.05 13.11 3.54
CA GLY A 111 6.13 12.10 4.07
C GLY A 111 4.74 12.71 4.27
N ALA A 112 3.73 12.04 3.75
CA ALA A 112 2.34 12.33 4.08
C ALA A 112 1.68 11.02 4.48
N HIS A 113 0.80 11.06 5.47
CA HIS A 113 0.10 9.86 5.93
C HIS A 113 -0.91 9.37 4.87
N ARG A 114 -1.46 10.26 4.04
CA ARG A 114 -2.24 9.91 2.83
C ARG A 114 -2.18 11.01 1.76
N LEU A 115 -2.49 10.66 0.50
CA LEU A 115 -2.49 11.59 -0.65
C LEU A 115 -3.31 12.88 -0.43
N ARG A 116 -4.43 12.84 0.31
CA ARG A 116 -5.25 14.03 0.58
C ARG A 116 -4.54 15.07 1.46
N GLU A 117 -3.48 14.68 2.17
CA GLU A 117 -2.75 15.50 3.14
C GLU A 117 -1.45 16.09 2.57
N GLY A 118 -1.08 15.77 1.33
CA GLY A 118 0.18 16.13 0.68
C GLY A 118 0.42 17.62 0.38
N LYS A 119 -0.23 18.55 1.10
CA LYS A 119 0.00 19.99 1.00
C LYS A 119 0.98 20.53 2.06
N GLY A 120 1.44 19.70 3.00
CA GLY A 120 2.45 20.07 3.99
C GLY A 120 3.85 20.07 3.38
N ARG A 121 4.50 21.23 3.29
CA ARG A 121 5.93 21.33 2.95
C ARG A 121 6.74 21.11 4.22
N TYR A 122 7.43 19.99 4.36
CA TYR A 122 8.59 19.94 5.25
C TYR A 122 9.83 20.33 4.44
N PRO A 123 10.73 21.15 4.99
CA PRO A 123 11.95 21.51 4.29
C PRO A 123 12.79 20.25 4.08
N VAL A 124 13.05 19.88 2.82
CA VAL A 124 14.17 19.01 2.53
C VAL A 124 15.42 19.76 2.97
N ARG A 125 16.12 19.19 3.94
CA ARG A 125 17.41 19.71 4.40
C ARG A 125 18.37 19.60 3.22
N PRO A 126 19.04 20.69 2.81
CA PRO A 126 20.04 20.61 1.75
C PRO A 126 21.13 19.63 2.17
N ALA A 127 21.51 18.75 1.23
CA ALA A 127 22.70 17.92 1.41
C ALA A 127 23.90 18.85 1.63
N GLY A 128 24.50 18.82 2.83
CA GLY A 128 25.80 19.46 3.07
C GLY A 128 25.94 20.43 4.25
N THR A 129 25.11 20.42 5.30
CA THR A 129 25.39 21.25 6.49
C THR A 129 25.52 20.46 7.80
N HIS A 130 26.79 20.29 8.20
CA HIS A 130 27.35 19.97 9.52
C HIS A 130 26.80 18.74 10.26
N GLN A 131 27.22 17.53 9.85
CA GLN A 131 27.57 16.42 10.76
C GLN A 131 28.70 15.55 10.15
N ASP A 132 29.74 16.16 9.58
CA ASP A 132 31.07 15.52 9.44
C ASP A 132 31.86 15.65 10.75
N LYS A 133 31.27 15.14 11.84
CA LYS A 133 32.07 14.80 13.02
C LYS A 133 31.91 13.32 13.25
N ALA A 134 32.86 12.59 12.66
CA ALA A 134 33.16 11.21 13.00
C ALA A 134 33.03 11.01 14.51
N VAL A 135 32.13 10.12 14.91
CA VAL A 135 32.22 9.46 16.21
C VAL A 135 33.42 8.51 16.08
N PRO A 136 34.52 8.68 16.83
CA PRO A 136 35.62 7.74 16.74
C PRO A 136 35.12 6.39 17.24
N ALA A 137 35.39 5.35 16.46
CA ALA A 137 35.22 3.97 16.89
C ALA A 137 36.01 3.78 18.20
N LEU A 138 35.31 3.40 19.26
CA LEU A 138 35.93 2.94 20.50
C LEU A 138 36.60 1.59 20.21
N SER A 139 37.88 1.53 20.57
CA SER A 139 38.76 0.35 20.62
C SER A 139 38.20 -0.76 21.49
#